data_AF-A0A821NJW1-F1
#
_entry.id   AF-A0A821NJW1-F1
#
_cell.length_a   1.000
_cell.length_b   1.000
_cell.length_c   1.000
_cell.angle_alpha   90.00
_cell.angle_beta   90.00
_cell.angle_gamma   90.00
#
_symmetry.space_group_name_H-M   'P 1'
#
loop_
_entity.id
_entity.type
_entity.pdbx_description
1 polymer ?
#
loop_
_entity_poly.entity_id
_entity_poly.type
_entity_poly.pdbx_seq_one_letter_code
_entity_poly.pdbx_strand_id
1 'polypeptide(L)'
;NVELPKLFRELPDVQEKTKERPFQLPYCLKSRTLLHAHLARLTTLSDDLDKDKRYIVKKSPYLINEMINIEAQLVALGHVGRLKNPPRLDTIENTMKLSPMIIQALGNLKSPLLQL
;
A
#
# COMPACT_ATOMS: atom_id res chain seq x y z
N ASN A 1 0.57 -20.73 2.93
CA ASN A 1 1.59 -19.66 2.75
C ASN A 1 3.01 -20.20 2.50
N VAL A 2 3.19 -21.33 1.80
CA VAL A 2 4.52 -21.91 1.54
C VAL A 2 5.28 -21.12 0.45
N GLU A 3 4.55 -20.45 -0.45
CA GLU A 3 5.08 -19.71 -1.60
C GLU A 3 5.47 -18.25 -1.31
N LEU A 4 4.92 -17.69 -0.22
CA LEU A 4 5.18 -16.32 0.21
C LEU A 4 6.70 -16.04 0.37
N PRO A 5 7.48 -16.87 1.10
CA PRO A 5 8.95 -16.77 1.18
C PRO A 5 9.69 -16.63 -0.15
N LYS A 6 9.18 -17.27 -1.22
CA LYS A 6 9.80 -17.19 -2.55
C LYS A 6 9.48 -15.85 -3.22
N LEU A 7 8.20 -15.46 -3.19
CA LEU A 7 7.72 -14.19 -3.73
C LEU A 7 8.38 -12.97 -3.07
N PHE A 8 8.75 -13.07 -1.78
CA PHE A 8 9.51 -12.03 -1.10
C PHE A 8 10.89 -11.79 -1.70
N ARG A 9 11.60 -12.85 -2.08
CA ARG A 9 12.98 -12.72 -2.60
C ARG A 9 13.01 -12.03 -3.96
N GLU A 10 11.90 -12.07 -4.70
CA GLU A 10 11.75 -11.46 -6.00
C GLU A 10 11.33 -9.99 -5.93
N LEU A 11 10.86 -9.52 -4.76
CA LEU A 11 10.34 -8.15 -4.56
C LEU A 11 11.24 -7.37 -3.59
N PRO A 12 12.13 -6.47 -4.09
CA PRO A 12 13.17 -5.83 -3.28
C PRO A 12 12.66 -4.88 -2.18
N ASP A 13 11.45 -4.32 -2.31
CA ASP A 13 10.97 -3.19 -1.50
C ASP A 13 9.96 -3.56 -0.38
N VAL A 14 9.79 -4.84 -0.04
CA VAL A 14 8.72 -5.27 0.90
C VAL A 14 9.06 -4.96 2.38
N GLN A 15 10.25 -4.44 2.68
CA GLN A 15 10.71 -4.08 4.04
C GLN A 15 10.45 -5.19 5.08
N GLU A 16 11.00 -6.38 4.82
CA GLU A 16 10.82 -7.59 5.67
C GLU A 16 11.25 -7.39 7.13
N LYS A 17 12.27 -6.54 7.36
CA LYS A 17 12.90 -6.36 8.68
C LYS A 17 12.20 -5.33 9.57
N THR A 18 11.01 -4.84 9.22
CA THR A 18 10.25 -3.95 10.10
C THR A 18 9.84 -4.71 11.38
N LYS A 19 10.53 -4.42 12.50
CA LYS A 19 10.29 -5.05 13.80
C LYS A 19 9.14 -4.44 14.60
N GLU A 20 8.49 -3.42 14.07
CA GLU A 20 7.38 -2.74 14.74
C GLU A 20 6.07 -3.52 14.57
N ARG A 21 5.27 -3.65 15.63
CA ARG A 21 3.87 -4.11 15.52
C ARG A 21 3.02 -2.95 15.00
N PRO A 22 2.01 -3.19 14.15
CA PRO A 22 1.54 -4.50 13.66
C PRO A 22 2.30 -5.03 12.42
N PHE A 23 3.24 -4.26 11.88
CA PHE A 23 3.88 -4.52 10.58
C PHE A 23 4.63 -5.84 10.47
N GLN A 24 5.13 -6.37 11.58
CA GLN A 24 5.80 -7.69 11.63
C GLN A 24 4.85 -8.90 11.53
N LEU A 25 3.53 -8.70 11.68
CA LEU A 25 2.59 -9.81 11.77
C LEU A 25 2.37 -10.47 10.39
N PRO A 26 2.17 -11.81 10.33
CA PRO A 26 2.14 -12.54 9.07
C PRO A 26 1.10 -12.04 8.06
N TYR A 27 -0.05 -11.55 8.53
CA TYR A 27 -1.11 -11.00 7.67
C TYR A 27 -0.73 -9.63 7.07
N CYS A 28 -0.08 -8.76 7.84
CA CYS A 28 0.45 -7.49 7.35
C CYS A 28 1.53 -7.75 6.30
N LEU A 29 2.44 -8.67 6.61
CA LEU A 29 3.51 -9.05 5.72
C LEU A 29 2.94 -9.62 4.41
N LYS A 30 1.99 -10.58 4.48
CA LYS A 30 1.29 -11.13 3.31
C LYS A 30 0.62 -10.05 2.47
N SER A 31 -0.12 -9.15 3.10
CA SER A 31 -0.88 -8.11 2.39
C SER A 31 0.06 -7.15 1.64
N ARG A 32 1.16 -6.76 2.29
CA ARG A 32 2.19 -5.92 1.69
C ARG A 32 2.82 -6.60 0.49
N THR A 33 3.23 -7.86 0.60
CA THR A 33 3.84 -8.61 -0.53
C THR A 33 2.90 -8.68 -1.72
N LEU A 34 1.62 -8.98 -1.49
CA LEU A 34 0.64 -9.08 -2.57
C LEU A 34 0.39 -7.72 -3.24
N LEU A 35 0.42 -6.62 -2.47
CA LEU A 35 0.36 -5.27 -3.03
C LEU A 35 1.60 -4.95 -3.88
N HIS A 36 2.81 -5.30 -3.43
CA HIS A 36 4.01 -5.13 -4.26
C HIS A 36 3.99 -6.02 -5.50
N ALA A 37 3.52 -7.26 -5.39
CA ALA A 37 3.33 -8.16 -6.53
C ALA A 37 2.35 -7.58 -7.55
N HIS A 38 1.28 -6.94 -7.08
CA HIS A 38 0.33 -6.21 -7.93
C HIS A 38 0.98 -5.04 -8.66
N LEU A 39 1.73 -4.19 -7.97
CA LEU A 39 2.44 -3.04 -8.57
C LEU A 39 3.58 -3.46 -9.53
N ALA A 40 4.16 -4.64 -9.31
CA ALA A 40 5.11 -5.28 -10.20
C ALA A 40 4.44 -6.00 -11.40
N ARG A 41 3.11 -6.10 -11.43
CA ARG A 41 2.32 -6.84 -12.44
C ARG A 41 2.76 -8.30 -12.58
N LEU A 42 3.07 -8.97 -11.46
CA LEU A 42 3.41 -10.39 -11.46
C LEU A 42 2.19 -11.23 -11.85
N THR A 43 2.34 -12.04 -12.89
CA THR A 43 1.29 -12.91 -13.44
C THR A 43 1.35 -14.34 -12.93
N THR A 44 2.48 -14.76 -12.33
CA THR A 44 2.75 -16.13 -11.91
C THR A 44 2.45 -16.35 -10.43
N LEU A 45 1.22 -16.09 -9.99
CA LEU A 45 0.75 -16.39 -8.64
C LEU A 45 -0.13 -17.65 -8.64
N SER A 46 -0.06 -18.44 -7.57
CA SER A 46 -1.02 -19.51 -7.31
C SER A 46 -2.45 -18.94 -7.18
N ASP A 47 -3.46 -19.74 -7.55
CA ASP A 47 -4.87 -19.33 -7.59
C ASP A 47 -5.36 -18.76 -6.24
N ASP A 48 -4.93 -19.35 -5.13
CA ASP A 48 -5.29 -18.86 -3.78
C ASP A 48 -4.66 -17.51 -3.45
N LEU A 49 -3.40 -17.28 -3.87
CA LEU A 49 -2.74 -15.99 -3.67
C LEU A 49 -3.30 -14.91 -4.60
N ASP A 50 -3.71 -15.28 -5.81
CA ASP A 50 -4.34 -14.35 -6.74
C ASP A 50 -5.72 -13.91 -6.24
N LYS A 51 -6.51 -14.82 -5.65
CA LYS A 51 -7.78 -14.47 -4.96
C LYS A 51 -7.54 -13.46 -3.83
N ASP A 52 -6.57 -13.72 -2.97
CA ASP A 52 -6.22 -12.82 -1.86
C ASP A 52 -5.74 -11.45 -2.38
N LYS A 53 -4.87 -11.45 -3.40
CA LYS A 53 -4.40 -10.21 -4.04
C LYS A 53 -5.57 -9.40 -4.60
N ARG A 54 -6.49 -10.03 -5.35
CA ARG A 54 -7.68 -9.38 -5.91
C ARG A 54 -8.55 -8.77 -4.80
N TYR A 55 -8.76 -9.50 -3.71
CA TYR A 55 -9.53 -8.99 -2.58
C TYR A 55 -8.89 -7.76 -1.93
N ILE A 56 -7.58 -7.82 -1.66
CA ILE A 56 -6.83 -6.71 -1.08
C ILE A 56 -6.89 -5.48 -2.00
N VAL A 57 -6.56 -5.64 -3.29
CA VAL A 57 -6.57 -4.57 -4.29
C VAL A 57 -7.97 -3.93 -4.41
N LYS A 58 -9.03 -4.74 -4.37
CA LYS A 58 -10.42 -4.24 -4.41
C LYS A 58 -10.78 -3.38 -3.19
N LYS A 59 -10.21 -3.67 -2.01
CA LYS A 59 -10.51 -2.94 -0.77
C LYS A 59 -9.58 -1.75 -0.52
N SER A 60 -8.37 -1.77 -1.07
CA SER A 60 -7.37 -0.71 -0.86
C SER A 60 -7.86 0.71 -1.17
N PRO A 61 -8.59 1.00 -2.27
CA PRO A 61 -9.05 2.37 -2.55
C PRO A 61 -9.94 2.95 -1.44
N TYR A 62 -10.81 2.14 -0.84
CA TYR A 62 -11.67 2.57 0.26
C TYR A 62 -10.86 2.90 1.50
N LEU A 63 -9.89 2.04 1.85
CA LEU A 63 -9.01 2.27 3.00
C LEU A 63 -8.13 3.51 2.81
N ILE A 64 -7.59 3.70 1.60
CA ILE A 64 -6.77 4.87 1.26
C ILE A 64 -7.62 6.15 1.35
N ASN A 65 -8.86 6.12 0.85
CA ASN A 65 -9.77 7.27 0.97
C ASN A 65 -10.02 7.65 2.43
N GLU A 66 -10.26 6.66 3.30
CA GLU A 66 -10.42 6.90 4.73
C GLU A 66 -9.13 7.41 5.39
N MET A 67 -7.95 6.92 4.97
CA MET A 67 -6.67 7.47 5.44
C MET A 67 -6.53 8.96 5.08
N ILE A 68 -6.87 9.35 3.85
CA ILE A 68 -6.84 10.76 3.42
C ILE A 68 -7.80 11.61 4.27
N ASN A 69 -9.01 11.11 4.54
CA ASN A 69 -9.98 11.81 5.40
C ASN A 69 -9.44 12.01 6.83
N ILE A 70 -8.83 10.97 7.41
CA ILE A 70 -8.23 11.03 8.74
C ILE A 70 -7.06 12.03 8.75
N GLU A 71 -6.17 11.98 7.76
CA GLU A 71 -5.04 12.90 7.66
C GLU A 71 -5.51 14.36 7.53
N ALA A 72 -6.54 14.63 6.72
CA ALA A 72 -7.13 15.95 6.59
C ALA A 72 -7.71 16.48 7.92
N GLN A 73 -8.40 15.62 8.68
CA GLN A 73 -8.91 15.97 10.01
C GLN A 73 -7.77 16.26 10.99
N LEU A 74 -6.69 15.47 10.97
CA LEU A 74 -5.51 15.70 11.81
C LEU A 74 -4.82 17.02 11.49
N VAL A 75 -4.73 17.41 10.21
CA VAL A 75 -4.21 18.72 9.81
C VAL A 75 -5.09 19.85 10.35
N ALA A 76 -6.42 19.72 10.22
CA ALA A 76 -7.36 20.70 10.75
C ALA A 76 -7.24 20.85 12.28
N LEU A 77 -7.08 19.74 13.01
CA LEU A 77 -6.81 19.76 14.45
C LEU A 77 -5.46 20.43 14.79
N GLY A 78 -4.44 20.24 13.96
CA GLY A 78 -3.17 20.94 14.08
C GLY A 78 -3.31 22.45 13.93
N HIS A 79 -4.14 22.91 12.98
CA HIS A 79 -4.34 24.35 12.71
C HIS A 79 -5.01 25.08 13.88
N VAL A 80 -5.90 24.40 14.61
CA VAL A 80 -6.53 24.95 15.83
C VAL A 80 -5.71 24.71 17.10
N GLY A 81 -4.46 24.25 16.98
CA GLY A 81 -3.55 24.02 18.10
C GLY A 81 -3.88 22.79 18.97
N ARG A 82 -4.78 21.92 18.51
CA ARG A 82 -5.20 20.71 19.25
C ARG A 82 -4.31 19.49 18.98
N LEU A 83 -3.38 19.58 18.04
CA LEU A 83 -2.42 18.54 17.72
C LEU A 83 -1.02 19.15 17.58
N LYS A 84 -0.06 18.64 18.37
CA LYS A 84 1.31 19.18 18.41
C LYS A 84 2.09 18.92 17.11
N ASN A 85 1.88 17.75 16.50
CA ASN A 85 2.61 17.28 15.32
C ASN A 85 1.61 16.79 14.26
N PRO A 86 0.94 17.68 13.51
CA PRO A 86 0.08 17.27 12.41
C PRO A 86 0.89 16.63 11.26
N PRO A 87 0.27 15.75 10.45
CA PRO A 87 0.92 15.20 9.27
C PRO A 87 1.28 16.32 8.29
N ARG A 88 2.35 16.12 7.52
CA ARG A 88 2.80 17.10 6.51
C ARG A 88 1.91 17.02 5.28
N LEU A 89 1.80 18.12 4.53
CA LEU A 89 1.06 18.13 3.26
C LEU A 89 1.64 17.12 2.25
N ASP A 90 2.96 16.96 2.22
CA ASP A 90 3.62 15.93 1.40
C ASP A 90 3.13 14.52 1.75
N THR A 91 2.82 14.24 3.03
CA THR A 91 2.29 12.94 3.44
C THR A 91 0.92 12.71 2.82
N ILE A 92 0.03 13.71 2.89
CA ILE A 92 -1.32 13.63 2.30
C ILE A 92 -1.24 13.43 0.79
N GLU A 93 -0.42 14.23 0.11
CA GLU A 93 -0.25 14.13 -1.34
C GLU A 93 0.26 12.74 -1.76
N ASN A 94 1.22 12.18 -1.00
CA ASN A 94 1.71 10.83 -1.24
C ASN A 94 0.64 9.77 -0.99
N THR A 95 -0.17 9.91 0.07
CA THR A 95 -1.31 9.01 0.35
C THR A 95 -2.35 9.08 -0.77
N MET A 96 -2.65 10.28 -1.29
CA MET A 96 -3.56 10.47 -2.44
C MET A 96 -3.07 9.77 -3.71
N LYS A 97 -1.76 9.74 -3.96
CA LYS A 97 -1.17 9.04 -5.11
C LYS A 97 -1.27 7.51 -5.01
N LEU A 98 -1.45 6.92 -3.83
CA LEU A 98 -1.54 5.47 -3.68
C LEU A 98 -2.77 4.89 -4.39
N SER A 99 -3.92 5.57 -4.36
CA SER A 99 -5.15 5.06 -4.97
C SER A 99 -5.00 4.82 -6.49
N PRO A 100 -4.57 5.81 -7.30
CA PRO A 100 -4.34 5.59 -8.73
C PRO A 100 -3.23 4.57 -9.00
N MET A 101 -2.18 4.48 -8.18
CA MET A 101 -1.14 3.44 -8.31
C MET A 101 -1.72 2.02 -8.19
N ILE A 102 -2.60 1.81 -7.22
CA ILE A 102 -3.26 0.52 -7.01
C ILE A 102 -4.22 0.20 -8.15
N ILE A 103 -5.04 1.17 -8.58
CA ILE A 103 -6.00 0.96 -9.68
C ILE A 103 -5.28 0.63 -10.98
N GLN A 104 -4.18 1.32 -11.29
CA GLN A 104 -3.43 1.14 -12.53
C GLN A 104 -2.39 0.02 -12.48
N ALA A 105 -2.17 -0.58 -11.30
CA ALA A 105 -1.09 -1.53 -11.06
C ALA A 105 0.29 -0.98 -11.52
N LEU A 106 0.58 0.28 -11.16
CA LEU A 106 1.79 1.01 -11.56
C LEU A 106 2.42 1.72 -10.35
N GLY A 107 3.75 1.62 -10.23
CA GLY A 107 4.53 2.38 -9.25
C GLY A 107 4.80 3.83 -9.71
N ASN A 108 5.24 4.68 -8.79
CA ASN A 108 5.48 6.12 -9.02
C ASN A 108 6.51 6.45 -10.11
N LEU A 109 7.41 5.53 -10.44
CA LEU A 109 8.52 5.75 -11.39
C LEU A 109 8.21 5.25 -12.81
N LYS A 110 6.99 4.76 -13.06
CA LYS A 110 6.62 4.16 -14.34
C LYS A 110 5.93 5.19 -15.26
N SER A 111 6.21 5.11 -16.56
CA SER A 111 5.61 6.02 -17.55
C SER A 111 4.08 5.98 -17.51
N PRO A 112 3.38 7.13 -17.52
CA PRO A 112 1.91 7.18 -17.62
C PRO A 112 1.35 6.46 -18.85
N LEU A 113 2.15 6.28 -19.90
CA LEU A 113 1.75 5.53 -21.10
C LEU A 113 1.46 4.05 -20.83
N LEU A 114 1.93 3.49 -19.70
CA LEU A 114 1.65 2.11 -19.31
C LEU A 114 0.22 1.90 -18.77
N GLN A 115 -0.60 2.94 -18.76
CA GLN A 115 -2.04 2.88 -18.47
C GLN A 115 -2.88 2.42 -19.67
N LEU A 116 -2.36 2.55 -20.89
CA LEU A 116 -2.98 2.11 -22.14
C LEU A 116 -2.77 0.61 -22.36
#